data_AF-A0A518KE54-F1
#
_entry.id   AF-A0A518KE54-F1
#
_cell.length_a   1.000
_cell.length_b   1.000
_cell.length_c   1.000
_cell.angle_alpha   90.00
_cell.angle_beta   90.00
_cell.angle_gamma   90.00
#
_symmetry.space_group_name_H-M   'P 1'
#
loop_
_entity.id
_entity.type
_entity.pdbx_description
1 polymer ?
#
loop_
_entity_poly.entity_id
_entity_poly.type
_entity_poly.pdbx_seq_one_letter_code
_entity_poly.pdbx_strand_id
1 'polypeptide(L)'
;MSTRHLLPCTACGKSVPVSPSQAGGAVTCECGARLDVPRLGEMRNLPADESVPPQAAAWSFRNGVLSAGLLIAGALAAGAGWFAAVEPAPPAPPDAAARTESVQRQLDAMPPAQLFQLYTEIYKPLIDRGFQEFKSPEDVATLRRIDQCRLYRNVLVGAAGAVVVATLVLVGVAPK
;
A
#
# COMPACT_ATOMS: atom_id res chain seq x y z
N MET A 1 28.13 16.27 -1.63
CA MET A 1 28.96 16.58 -0.44
C MET A 1 29.92 17.69 -0.85
N SER A 2 29.83 18.86 -0.24
CA SER A 2 30.65 20.02 -0.61
C SER A 2 31.88 20.08 0.28
N THR A 3 32.94 19.39 -0.09
CA THR A 3 34.26 19.54 0.56
C THR A 3 34.74 20.97 0.36
N ARG A 4 34.92 21.73 1.45
CA ARG A 4 35.55 23.05 1.37
C ARG A 4 37.05 22.88 1.39
N HIS A 5 37.74 23.62 0.54
CA HIS A 5 39.19 23.62 0.44
C HIS A 5 39.71 24.95 0.94
N LEU A 6 40.89 24.96 1.57
CA LEU A 6 41.52 26.15 2.09
C LEU A 6 42.48 26.72 1.04
N LEU A 7 42.18 27.89 0.51
CA LEU A 7 43.03 28.62 -0.43
C LEU A 7 43.90 29.64 0.32
N PRO A 8 45.23 29.51 0.32
CA PRO A 8 46.10 30.49 0.98
C PRO A 8 46.09 31.83 0.24
N CYS A 9 45.88 32.93 0.96
CA CYS A 9 45.96 34.27 0.41
C CYS A 9 47.43 34.72 0.25
N THR A 10 47.80 35.16 -0.95
CA THR A 10 49.15 35.67 -1.24
C THR A 10 49.44 37.03 -0.61
N ALA A 11 48.42 37.82 -0.29
CA ALA A 11 48.57 39.18 0.26
C ALA A 11 48.66 39.21 1.80
N CYS A 12 47.97 38.32 2.51
CA CYS A 12 47.92 38.32 3.98
C CYS A 12 48.27 36.98 4.63
N GLY A 13 48.56 35.94 3.85
CA GLY A 13 48.92 34.61 4.34
C GLY A 13 47.78 33.81 4.98
N LYS A 14 46.57 34.37 5.10
CA LYS A 14 45.41 33.68 5.69
C LYS A 14 44.77 32.71 4.69
N SER A 15 44.27 31.58 5.19
CA SER A 15 43.53 30.61 4.40
C SER A 15 42.06 31.02 4.27
N VAL A 16 41.56 31.08 3.02
CA VAL A 16 40.17 31.39 2.69
C VAL A 16 39.44 30.09 2.32
N PRO A 17 38.32 29.73 2.98
CA PRO A 17 37.56 28.54 2.63
C PRO A 17 36.80 28.76 1.32
N VAL A 18 37.07 27.92 0.32
CA VAL A 18 36.42 27.93 -1.01
C VAL A 18 35.67 26.63 -1.27
N SER A 19 34.52 26.71 -1.93
CA SER A 19 33.74 25.53 -2.31
C SER A 19 34.01 25.10 -3.76
N PRO A 20 33.76 23.83 -4.13
CA PRO A 20 33.98 23.35 -5.50
C PRO A 20 33.11 24.08 -6.54
N SER A 21 31.98 24.65 -6.12
CA SER A 21 31.12 25.50 -6.95
C SER A 21 31.73 26.87 -7.31
N GLN A 22 32.80 27.28 -6.63
CA GLN A 22 33.53 28.53 -6.88
C GLN A 22 34.79 28.31 -7.74
N ALA A 23 35.00 27.09 -8.25
CA ALA A 23 36.13 26.73 -9.12
C ALA A 23 36.26 27.69 -10.31
N GLY A 24 37.47 28.19 -10.58
CA GLY A 24 37.72 29.07 -11.73
C GLY A 24 37.06 30.45 -11.65
N GLY A 25 36.47 30.81 -10.49
CA GLY A 25 36.00 32.15 -10.19
C GLY A 25 37.04 32.99 -9.46
N ALA A 26 36.61 34.13 -8.91
CA ALA A 26 37.44 34.96 -8.04
C ALA A 26 36.72 35.20 -6.71
N VAL A 27 37.46 35.13 -5.60
CA VAL A 27 36.97 35.39 -4.24
C VAL A 27 37.75 36.52 -3.60
N THR A 28 37.10 37.34 -2.80
CA THR A 28 37.76 38.43 -2.08
C THR A 28 38.14 37.96 -0.68
N CYS A 29 39.42 38.10 -0.32
CA CYS A 29 39.90 37.82 1.02
C CYS A 29 39.50 38.96 1.99
N GLU A 30 39.46 38.67 3.29
CA GLU A 30 39.17 39.67 4.34
C GLU A 30 40.17 40.84 4.34
N CYS A 31 41.37 40.66 3.78
CA CYS A 31 42.35 41.73 3.60
C CYS A 31 42.03 42.66 2.41
N GLY A 32 40.92 42.43 1.69
CA GLY A 32 40.50 43.19 0.52
C GLY A 32 41.14 42.73 -0.80
N ALA A 33 42.08 41.78 -0.78
CA ALA A 33 42.71 41.25 -1.98
C ALA A 33 41.77 40.30 -2.75
N ARG A 34 41.75 40.42 -4.08
CA ARG A 34 41.02 39.51 -4.97
C ARG A 34 41.91 38.32 -5.32
N LEU A 35 41.45 37.11 -5.01
CA LEU A 35 42.15 35.86 -5.25
C LEU A 35 41.44 35.08 -6.35
N ASP A 36 42.18 34.62 -7.35
CA ASP A 36 41.64 33.72 -8.36
C ASP A 36 41.60 32.30 -7.80
N VAL A 37 40.42 31.68 -7.88
CA VAL A 37 40.20 30.32 -7.41
C VAL A 37 40.71 29.37 -8.49
N PRO A 38 41.63 28.43 -8.17
CA PRO A 38 42.14 27.47 -9.12
C PRO A 38 41.04 26.64 -9.78
N ARG A 39 41.37 26.03 -10.93
CA ARG A 39 40.42 25.15 -11.60
C ARG A 39 40.12 23.91 -10.74
N LEU A 40 38.98 23.27 -10.99
CA LEU A 40 38.49 22.16 -10.16
C LEU A 40 39.49 21.00 -10.01
N GLY A 41 40.34 20.76 -11.01
CA GLY A 41 41.41 19.76 -10.94
C GLY A 41 42.55 20.12 -9.97
N GLU A 42 42.88 21.41 -9.84
CA GLU A 42 43.96 21.92 -9.00
C GLU A 42 43.52 22.11 -7.54
N MET A 43 42.22 22.35 -7.31
CA MET A 43 41.66 22.43 -5.96
C MET A 43 41.77 21.12 -5.18
N ARG A 44 41.90 19.97 -5.85
CA ARG A 44 42.13 18.67 -5.20
C ARG A 44 43.46 18.60 -4.45
N ASN A 45 44.41 19.47 -4.80
CA ASN A 45 45.72 19.55 -4.14
C ASN A 45 45.74 20.53 -2.96
N LEU A 46 44.65 21.27 -2.72
CA LEU A 46 44.53 22.18 -1.58
C LEU A 46 44.10 21.43 -0.32
N PRO A 47 44.61 21.82 0.87
CA PRO A 47 44.20 21.21 2.13
C PRO A 47 42.70 21.36 2.32
N ALA A 48 42.03 20.23 2.61
CA ALA A 48 40.61 20.22 2.93
C ALA A 48 40.40 20.89 4.29
N ASP A 49 39.32 21.66 4.40
CA ASP A 49 38.89 22.24 5.66
C ASP A 49 38.25 21.14 6.52
N GLU A 50 39.04 20.51 7.39
CA GLU A 50 38.58 19.49 8.34
C GLU A 50 37.64 20.05 9.43
N SER A 51 37.49 21.38 9.53
CA SER A 51 36.64 22.00 10.55
C SER A 51 35.14 21.93 10.24
N VAL A 52 34.76 21.47 9.05
CA VAL A 52 33.35 21.23 8.69
C VAL A 52 33.04 19.75 8.91
N PRO A 53 32.43 19.36 10.06
CA PRO A 53 31.98 17.99 10.23
C PRO A 53 31.02 17.66 9.08
N PRO A 54 31.13 16.47 8.46
CA PRO A 54 30.19 16.06 7.43
C PRO A 54 28.79 16.16 8.04
N GLN A 55 27.92 16.97 7.45
CA GLN A 55 26.50 16.90 7.74
C GLN A 55 26.04 15.52 7.29
N ALA A 56 26.10 14.56 8.20
CA ALA A 56 25.45 13.27 8.03
C ALA A 56 23.99 13.60 7.69
N ALA A 57 23.45 12.96 6.66
CA ALA A 57 22.03 13.04 6.35
C ALA A 57 21.27 12.49 7.56
N ALA A 58 20.96 13.37 8.51
CA ALA A 58 20.32 12.99 9.75
C ALA A 58 18.89 12.56 9.40
N TRP A 59 18.56 11.33 9.76
CA TRP A 59 17.23 10.80 9.57
C TRP A 59 16.25 11.66 10.36
N SER A 60 15.50 12.52 9.67
CA SER A 60 14.55 13.39 10.33
C SER A 60 13.41 12.57 10.94
N PHE A 61 12.90 13.00 12.10
CA PHE A 61 11.74 12.36 12.74
C PHE A 61 10.55 12.25 11.76
N ARG A 62 10.32 13.27 10.93
CA ARG A 62 9.29 13.26 9.88
C ARG A 62 9.49 12.13 8.87
N ASN A 63 10.73 11.91 8.41
CA ASN A 63 11.04 10.81 7.50
C ASN A 63 10.84 9.44 8.16
N GLY A 64 11.11 9.33 9.47
CA GLY A 64 10.83 8.13 10.25
C GLY A 64 9.34 7.81 10.35
N VAL A 65 8.53 8.80 10.71
CA VAL A 65 7.07 8.65 10.80
C VAL A 65 6.46 8.32 9.44
N LEU A 66 6.88 9.00 8.37
CA LEU A 66 6.42 8.69 7.00
C LEU A 66 6.77 7.28 6.57
N SER A 67 8.02 6.85 6.81
CA SER A 67 8.47 5.51 6.42
C SER A 67 7.74 4.43 7.20
N ALA A 68 7.59 4.60 8.51
CA ALA A 68 6.85 3.65 9.36
C ALA A 68 5.37 3.58 8.97
N GLY A 69 4.72 4.73 8.78
CA GLY A 69 3.33 4.80 8.33
C GLY A 69 3.10 4.13 6.98
N LEU A 70 4.01 4.35 6.02
CA LEU A 70 3.95 3.72 4.70
C LEU A 70 4.13 2.20 4.79
N LEU A 71 5.06 1.71 5.62
CA LEU A 71 5.28 0.28 5.82
C LEU A 71 4.06 -0.40 6.46
N ILE A 72 3.48 0.22 7.49
CA ILE A 72 2.28 -0.32 8.17
C ILE A 72 1.09 -0.31 7.22
N ALA A 73 0.84 0.80 6.52
CA ALA A 73 -0.25 0.90 5.56
C ALA A 73 -0.07 -0.10 4.40
N GLY A 74 1.16 -0.26 3.90
CA GLY A 74 1.50 -1.24 2.88
C GLY A 74 1.28 -2.68 3.33
N ALA A 75 1.66 -3.02 4.56
CA ALA A 75 1.42 -4.35 5.12
C ALA A 75 -0.07 -4.66 5.27
N LEU A 76 -0.86 -3.70 5.76
CA LEU A 76 -2.32 -3.84 5.87
C LEU A 76 -2.98 -4.00 4.49
N ALA A 77 -2.57 -3.20 3.51
CA ALA A 77 -3.05 -3.30 2.13
C ALA A 77 -2.67 -4.64 1.48
N ALA A 78 -1.45 -5.14 1.72
CA ALA A 78 -1.02 -6.46 1.26
C ALA A 78 -1.86 -7.58 1.90
N GLY A 79 -2.15 -7.49 3.19
CA GLY A 79 -3.06 -8.42 3.88
C GLY A 79 -4.47 -8.39 3.28
N ALA A 80 -5.01 -7.21 2.97
CA ALA A 80 -6.29 -7.07 2.30
C ALA A 80 -6.28 -7.71 0.90
N GLY A 81 -5.21 -7.51 0.14
CA GLY A 81 -5.00 -8.15 -1.16
C GLY A 81 -4.92 -9.67 -1.07
N TRP A 82 -4.26 -10.21 -0.04
CA TRP A 82 -4.23 -11.64 0.23
C TRP A 82 -5.64 -12.21 0.45
N PHE A 83 -6.46 -11.58 1.28
CA PHE A 83 -7.85 -12.01 1.51
C PHE A 83 -8.71 -11.96 0.23
N ALA A 84 -8.45 -11.01 -0.67
CA ALA A 84 -9.10 -10.98 -1.98
C ALA A 84 -8.63 -12.14 -2.87
N ALA A 85 -7.34 -12.50 -2.82
CA ALA A 85 -6.78 -13.57 -3.64
C ALA A 85 -7.22 -14.98 -3.18
N VAL A 86 -7.47 -15.17 -1.88
CA VAL A 86 -7.95 -16.45 -1.32
C VAL A 86 -9.47 -16.54 -1.15
N GLU A 87 -10.21 -15.53 -1.61
CA GLU A 87 -11.68 -15.54 -1.60
C GLU A 87 -12.17 -16.70 -2.50
N PRO A 88 -12.95 -17.66 -1.99
CA PRO A 88 -13.44 -18.76 -2.81
C PRO A 88 -14.46 -18.24 -3.82
N ALA A 89 -14.57 -18.91 -4.97
CA ALA A 89 -15.57 -18.57 -5.97
C ALA A 89 -16.99 -18.75 -5.39
N PRO A 90 -17.94 -17.84 -5.71
CA PRO A 90 -19.32 -18.03 -5.32
C PRO A 90 -19.88 -19.31 -5.95
N PRO A 91 -20.83 -19.99 -5.29
CA PRO A 91 -21.46 -21.17 -5.86
C PRO A 91 -22.12 -20.81 -7.20
N ALA A 92 -21.91 -21.65 -8.21
CA ALA A 92 -22.50 -21.43 -9.52
C ALA A 92 -24.03 -21.44 -9.40
N PRO A 93 -24.74 -20.54 -10.11
CA PRO A 93 -26.19 -20.60 -10.13
C PRO A 93 -26.63 -21.95 -10.69
N PRO A 94 -27.69 -22.57 -10.14
CA PRO A 94 -28.18 -23.83 -10.66
C PRO A 94 -28.62 -23.66 -12.12
N ASP A 95 -28.24 -24.60 -12.98
CA ASP A 95 -28.73 -24.65 -14.35
C ASP A 95 -30.23 -25.00 -14.32
N ALA A 96 -31.05 -23.96 -14.48
CA ALA A 96 -32.50 -24.09 -14.44
C ALA A 96 -33.02 -25.00 -15.55
N ALA A 97 -32.38 -25.01 -16.73
CA ALA A 97 -32.82 -25.84 -17.85
C ALA A 97 -32.52 -27.32 -17.58
N ALA A 98 -31.28 -27.65 -17.21
CA ALA A 98 -30.90 -29.02 -16.85
C ALA A 98 -31.68 -29.54 -15.63
N ARG A 99 -31.95 -28.68 -14.65
CA ARG A 99 -32.78 -29.04 -13.50
C ARG A 99 -34.22 -29.31 -13.89
N THR A 100 -34.81 -28.45 -14.72
CA THR A 100 -36.20 -28.64 -15.19
C THR A 100 -36.33 -29.93 -15.99
N GLU A 101 -35.37 -30.20 -16.89
CA GLU A 101 -35.38 -31.42 -17.71
C GLU A 101 -35.22 -32.69 -16.85
N SER A 102 -34.34 -32.68 -15.85
CA SER A 102 -34.17 -33.83 -14.95
C SER A 102 -35.40 -34.07 -14.06
N VAL A 103 -36.02 -33.00 -13.54
CA VAL A 103 -37.27 -33.09 -12.80
C VAL A 103 -38.39 -33.62 -13.70
N GLN A 104 -38.53 -33.10 -14.92
CA GLN A 104 -39.55 -33.55 -15.87
C GLN A 104 -39.41 -35.04 -16.17
N ARG A 105 -38.19 -35.52 -16.45
CA ARG A 105 -37.92 -36.95 -16.67
C ARG A 105 -38.29 -37.82 -15.46
N GLN A 106 -38.06 -37.34 -14.24
CA GLN A 106 -38.45 -38.07 -13.03
C GLN A 106 -39.97 -38.11 -12.85
N LEU A 107 -40.66 -37.00 -13.14
CA LEU A 107 -42.12 -36.93 -13.08
C LEU A 107 -42.78 -37.84 -14.12
N ASP A 108 -42.28 -37.85 -15.34
CA ASP A 108 -42.81 -38.69 -16.43
C ASP A 108 -42.63 -40.19 -16.17
N ALA A 109 -41.58 -40.57 -15.44
CA ALA A 109 -41.31 -41.95 -15.06
C ALA A 109 -42.08 -42.42 -13.81
N MET A 110 -42.73 -41.50 -13.08
CA MET A 110 -43.36 -41.79 -11.79
C MET A 110 -44.83 -42.25 -11.97
N PRO A 111 -45.26 -43.37 -11.35
CA PRO A 111 -46.65 -43.80 -11.39
C PRO A 111 -47.62 -42.76 -10.79
N PRO A 112 -48.88 -42.66 -11.26
CA PRO A 112 -49.84 -41.66 -10.79
C PRO A 112 -50.07 -41.65 -9.27
N ALA A 113 -50.07 -42.83 -8.63
CA ALA A 113 -50.22 -42.93 -7.18
C ALA A 113 -49.06 -42.26 -6.41
N GLN A 114 -47.82 -42.40 -6.90
CA GLN A 114 -46.64 -41.77 -6.30
C GLN A 114 -46.62 -40.25 -6.55
N LEU A 115 -47.06 -39.80 -7.72
CA LEU A 115 -47.22 -38.37 -8.01
C LEU A 115 -48.21 -37.71 -7.05
N PHE A 116 -49.34 -38.38 -6.77
CA PHE A 116 -50.31 -37.87 -5.81
C PHE A 116 -49.75 -37.81 -4.38
N GLN A 117 -48.95 -38.80 -3.99
CA GLN A 117 -48.22 -38.78 -2.71
C GLN A 117 -47.22 -37.62 -2.66
N LEU A 118 -46.36 -37.45 -3.67
CA LEU A 118 -45.40 -36.36 -3.76
C LEU A 118 -46.07 -34.99 -3.63
N TYR A 119 -47.21 -34.79 -4.31
CA TYR A 119 -48.01 -33.58 -4.18
C TYR A 119 -48.51 -33.37 -2.75
N THR A 120 -49.10 -34.41 -2.14
CA THR A 120 -49.74 -34.29 -0.82
C THR A 120 -48.72 -34.12 0.31
N GLU A 121 -47.58 -34.78 0.22
CA GLU A 121 -46.56 -34.79 1.28
C GLU A 121 -45.56 -33.64 1.16
N ILE A 122 -45.19 -33.22 -0.05
CA ILE A 122 -44.18 -32.18 -0.28
C ILE A 122 -44.82 -30.86 -0.72
N TYR A 123 -45.54 -30.86 -1.84
CA TYR A 123 -45.98 -29.59 -2.45
C TYR A 123 -47.13 -28.91 -1.72
N LYS A 124 -48.12 -29.65 -1.24
CA LYS A 124 -49.28 -29.08 -0.54
C LYS A 124 -48.86 -28.34 0.74
N PRO A 125 -48.02 -28.91 1.63
CA PRO A 125 -47.50 -28.17 2.78
C PRO A 125 -46.67 -26.94 2.40
N LEU A 126 -45.94 -26.97 1.27
CA LEU A 126 -45.18 -25.82 0.78
C LEU A 126 -46.08 -24.69 0.27
N ILE A 127 -47.23 -25.01 -0.34
CA ILE A 127 -48.22 -24.01 -0.73
C ILE A 127 -48.77 -23.32 0.53
N ASP A 128 -49.08 -24.10 1.56
CA ASP A 128 -49.69 -23.59 2.80
C ASP A 128 -48.69 -22.82 3.68
N ARG A 129 -47.42 -23.24 3.71
CA ARG A 129 -46.36 -22.67 4.58
C ARG A 129 -45.37 -21.76 3.85
N GLY A 130 -45.48 -21.65 2.54
CA GLY A 130 -44.53 -20.96 1.67
C GLY A 130 -43.31 -21.81 1.27
N PHE A 131 -42.69 -21.44 0.16
CA PHE A 131 -41.45 -22.04 -0.31
C PHE A 131 -40.27 -21.57 0.54
N GLN A 132 -39.53 -22.50 1.12
CA GLN A 132 -38.27 -22.22 1.81
C GLN A 132 -37.12 -22.28 0.80
N GLU A 133 -36.21 -21.31 0.88
CA GLU A 133 -35.00 -21.31 0.07
C GLU A 133 -34.06 -22.41 0.59
N PHE A 134 -34.00 -23.55 -0.11
CA PHE A 134 -33.07 -24.62 0.24
C PHE A 134 -31.67 -24.23 -0.22
N LYS A 135 -30.81 -23.86 0.73
CA LYS A 135 -29.37 -23.70 0.50
C LYS A 135 -28.67 -24.96 0.99
N SER A 136 -27.80 -25.54 0.18
CA SER A 136 -27.02 -26.69 0.64
C SER A 136 -26.12 -26.25 1.81
N PRO A 137 -25.82 -27.14 2.77
CA PRO A 137 -24.89 -26.82 3.87
C PRO A 137 -23.53 -26.33 3.37
N GLU A 138 -23.09 -26.83 2.21
CA GLU A 138 -21.83 -26.45 1.55
C GLU A 138 -21.91 -25.03 0.97
N ASP A 139 -23.01 -24.65 0.35
CA ASP A 139 -23.23 -23.28 -0.15
C ASP A 139 -23.23 -22.29 1.02
N VAL A 140 -23.90 -22.63 2.12
CA VAL A 140 -23.96 -21.78 3.31
C VAL A 140 -22.55 -21.59 3.91
N ALA A 141 -21.76 -22.66 3.99
CA ALA A 141 -20.38 -22.59 4.49
C ALA A 141 -19.49 -21.75 3.56
N THR A 142 -19.64 -21.90 2.25
CA THR A 142 -18.90 -21.14 1.24
C THR A 142 -19.23 -19.66 1.31
N LEU A 143 -20.53 -19.32 1.33
CA LEU A 143 -21.00 -17.93 1.46
C LEU A 143 -20.50 -17.29 2.76
N ARG A 144 -20.55 -18.01 3.88
CA ARG A 144 -20.01 -17.51 5.16
C ARG A 144 -18.52 -17.22 5.07
N ARG A 145 -17.75 -18.07 4.39
CA ARG A 145 -16.31 -17.87 4.19
C ARG A 145 -16.03 -16.66 3.30
N ILE A 146 -16.82 -16.47 2.23
CA ILE A 146 -16.76 -15.27 1.38
C ILE A 146 -17.01 -14.02 2.21
N ASP A 147 -18.06 -14.01 3.03
CA ASP A 147 -18.41 -12.87 3.88
C ASP A 147 -17.30 -12.56 4.90
N GLN A 148 -16.69 -13.58 5.50
CA GLN A 148 -15.54 -13.42 6.38
C GLN A 148 -14.33 -12.80 5.66
N CYS A 149 -13.96 -13.31 4.48
CA CYS A 149 -12.87 -12.74 3.67
C CYS A 149 -13.14 -11.27 3.33
N ARG A 150 -14.37 -10.92 2.94
CA ARG A 150 -14.76 -9.55 2.62
C ARG A 150 -14.73 -8.63 3.83
N LEU A 151 -15.21 -9.12 4.98
CA LEU A 151 -15.15 -8.37 6.24
C LEU A 151 -13.70 -8.05 6.61
N TYR A 152 -12.82 -9.06 6.64
CA TYR A 152 -11.40 -8.84 6.98
C TYR A 152 -10.71 -7.91 5.98
N ARG A 153 -10.96 -8.09 4.68
CA ARG A 153 -10.44 -7.18 3.64
C ARG A 153 -10.87 -5.74 3.89
N ASN A 154 -12.16 -5.49 4.12
CA ASN A 154 -12.69 -4.15 4.32
C ASN A 154 -12.14 -3.50 5.60
N VAL A 155 -12.02 -4.27 6.68
CA VAL A 155 -11.41 -3.81 7.94
C VAL A 155 -9.94 -3.43 7.72
N LEU A 156 -9.17 -4.26 7.01
CA LEU A 156 -7.76 -3.98 6.72
C LEU A 156 -7.57 -2.76 5.82
N VAL A 157 -8.41 -2.59 4.80
CA VAL A 157 -8.41 -1.38 3.94
C VAL A 157 -8.75 -0.14 4.76
N GLY A 158 -9.77 -0.21 5.61
CA GLY A 158 -10.14 0.88 6.52
C GLY A 158 -9.00 1.25 7.49
N ALA A 159 -8.35 0.24 8.07
CA ALA A 159 -7.19 0.43 8.94
C ALA A 159 -6.00 1.05 8.20
N ALA A 160 -5.70 0.59 6.98
CA ALA A 160 -4.65 1.17 6.14
C ALA A 160 -4.92 2.65 5.85
N GLY A 161 -6.15 2.99 5.48
CA GLY A 161 -6.59 4.38 5.29
C GLY A 161 -6.43 5.22 6.56
N ALA A 162 -6.83 4.70 7.72
CA ALA A 162 -6.67 5.39 9.00
C ALA A 162 -5.20 5.65 9.35
N VAL A 163 -4.31 4.68 9.10
CA VAL A 163 -2.85 4.84 9.30
C VAL A 163 -2.27 5.92 8.40
N VAL A 164 -2.66 5.96 7.12
CA VAL A 164 -2.21 7.01 6.19
C VAL A 164 -2.65 8.38 6.68
N VAL A 165 -3.92 8.55 7.05
CA VAL A 165 -4.45 9.82 7.58
C VAL A 165 -3.70 10.23 8.85
N ALA A 166 -3.52 9.33 9.81
CA ALA A 166 -2.79 9.61 11.05
C ALA A 166 -1.33 10.02 10.78
N THR A 167 -0.66 9.35 9.83
CA THR A 167 0.71 9.67 9.42
C THR A 167 0.79 11.07 8.82
N LEU A 168 -0.14 11.44 7.94
CA LEU A 168 -0.20 12.77 7.32
C LEU A 168 -0.48 13.89 8.34
N VAL A 169 -1.36 13.63 9.32
CA VAL A 169 -1.65 14.55 10.42
C VAL A 169 -0.40 14.77 11.28
N LEU A 170 0.28 13.71 11.68
CA LEU A 170 1.50 13.79 12.51
C LEU A 170 2.66 14.52 11.81
N VAL A 171 2.74 14.43 10.49
CA VAL A 171 3.80 15.08 9.70
C VAL A 171 3.42 16.52 9.31
N GLY A 172 2.21 16.98 9.65
CA GLY A 172 1.72 18.33 9.37
C GLY A 172 1.41 18.57 7.89
N VAL A 173 1.06 17.52 7.14
CA VAL A 173 0.74 17.57 5.70
C VAL A 173 -0.78 17.57 5.47
N ALA A 174 -1.59 17.35 6.50
CA ALA A 174 -3.04 17.34 6.37
C ALA A 174 -3.58 18.72 5.93
N PRO A 175 -4.50 18.78 4.94
CA PRO A 175 -5.17 20.02 4.59
C PRO A 175 -5.94 20.53 5.82
N LYS A 176 -5.82 21.83 6.09
CA LYS A 176 -6.67 22.52 7.07
C LYS A 176 -8.14 22.48 6.64
#